data_AF-A0A1I8HF09-F1
#
_entry.id   AF-A0A1I8HF09-F1
#
_cell.length_a   1.000
_cell.length_b   1.000
_cell.length_c   1.000
_cell.angle_alpha   90.00
_cell.angle_beta   90.00
_cell.angle_gamma   90.00
#
_symmetry.space_group_name_H-M   'P 1'
#
loop_
_entity.id
_entity.type
_entity.pdbx_description
1 polymer ?
#
loop_
_entity_poly.entity_id
_entity_poly.type
_entity_poly.pdbx_seq_one_letter_code
_entity_poly.pdbx_strand_id
1 'polypeptide(L)'
;MWKFDGVNNCPFSCTFPAVMAMPFSTVATVRNQLLNYVNARQISAPANVFCSNCLIRAWSRRNKSNRMISFHINNLNSAIQPYPKVVQDKLRALAFAATTSFENFNVEIQNSYAVKTAYIGAARKVNNIVDVAILDVDIAASLVQKYITLSRRECKKTLFWKKCKTVYWNEPRGYYANEINGMVTMLQHEAFKMFKEIVMSMSG
;
A
#
# COMPACT_ATOMS: atom_id res chain seq x y z
N MET A 1 -13.77 9.92 5.62
CA MET A 1 -13.41 11.34 5.47
C MET A 1 -13.30 11.90 6.87
N TRP A 2 -12.09 11.92 7.45
CA TRP A 2 -11.91 12.31 8.84
C TRP A 2 -11.70 13.82 8.89
N LYS A 3 -12.74 14.54 9.31
CA LYS A 3 -12.66 15.92 9.77
C LYS A 3 -12.05 15.92 11.17
N PHE A 4 -10.99 16.70 11.36
CA PHE A 4 -10.59 17.15 12.69
C PHE A 4 -11.43 18.38 13.00
N ASP A 5 -12.54 18.18 13.70
CA ASP A 5 -13.23 19.24 14.42
C ASP A 5 -12.99 19.01 15.91
N GLY A 6 -12.66 20.08 16.64
CA GLY A 6 -12.91 20.12 18.09
C GLY A 6 -11.68 20.19 18.98
N VAL A 7 -11.29 21.42 19.25
CA VAL A 7 -10.57 21.83 20.47
C VAL A 7 -11.36 21.39 21.72
N ASN A 8 -10.62 20.89 22.72
CA ASN A 8 -10.94 20.81 24.15
C ASN A 8 -12.29 20.23 24.58
N ASN A 9 -12.30 18.96 25.00
CA ASN A 9 -12.95 18.53 26.25
C ASN A 9 -12.53 17.09 26.60
N CYS A 10 -11.45 16.96 27.37
CA CYS A 10 -11.20 15.76 28.19
C CYS A 10 -10.97 16.24 29.62
N PRO A 11 -11.95 16.07 30.54
CA PRO A 11 -11.75 16.38 31.94
C PRO A 11 -10.90 15.26 32.55
N PHE A 12 -9.68 15.61 32.97
CA PHE A 12 -8.78 14.81 33.80
C PHE A 12 -8.35 13.43 33.26
N SER A 13 -7.06 13.33 32.91
CA SER A 13 -6.27 12.09 32.88
C SER A 13 -6.36 11.19 31.64
N CYS A 14 -6.38 11.76 30.44
CA CYS A 14 -5.83 11.05 29.28
C CYS A 14 -4.34 11.39 29.15
N THR A 15 -3.48 10.73 29.93
CA THR A 15 -2.05 10.66 29.62
C THR A 15 -1.88 9.79 28.37
N PHE A 16 -2.10 10.40 27.20
CA PHE A 16 -1.51 9.85 25.98
C PHE A 16 0.00 9.78 26.23
N PRO A 17 0.69 8.69 25.81
CA PRO A 17 2.14 8.66 25.88
C PRO A 17 2.65 9.94 25.24
N ALA A 18 3.55 10.66 25.91
CA ALA A 18 4.09 11.93 25.42
C ALA A 18 4.85 11.67 24.11
N VAL A 19 4.12 11.74 23.00
CA VAL A 19 4.65 11.66 21.65
C VAL A 19 5.11 13.07 21.31
N MET A 20 6.42 13.22 21.19
CA MET A 20 7.06 14.49 20.86
C MET A 20 7.36 14.54 19.37
N ALA A 21 7.41 15.74 18.82
CA ALA A 21 8.02 15.97 17.51
C ALA A 21 9.50 15.55 17.56
N MET A 22 9.97 14.88 16.51
CA MET A 22 11.37 14.48 16.40
C MET A 22 12.30 15.70 16.29
N PRO A 23 13.48 15.69 16.93
CA PRO A 23 14.53 16.67 16.67
C PRO A 23 15.02 16.63 15.20
N PHE A 24 15.42 17.77 14.63
CA PHE A 24 15.87 17.85 13.23
C PHE A 24 17.03 16.91 12.85
N SER A 25 18.07 16.80 13.69
CA SER A 25 19.20 15.88 13.44
C SER A 25 18.77 14.40 13.40
N THR A 26 17.76 14.05 14.19
CA THR A 26 17.12 12.74 14.20
C THR A 26 16.30 12.50 12.95
N VAL A 27 15.53 13.50 12.51
CA VAL A 27 14.76 13.48 11.25
C VAL A 27 15.68 13.20 10.07
N ALA A 28 16.81 13.91 9.95
CA ALA A 28 17.76 13.71 8.86
C ALA A 28 18.33 12.27 8.84
N THR A 29 18.64 11.71 10.01
CA THR A 29 19.19 10.35 10.12
C THR A 29 18.17 9.30 9.66
N VAL A 30 16.94 9.37 10.18
CA VAL A 30 15.89 8.39 9.86
C VAL A 30 15.41 8.56 8.41
N ARG A 31 15.38 9.80 7.90
CA ARG A 31 15.13 10.11 6.49
C ARG A 31 16.14 9.42 5.58
N ASN A 32 17.45 9.52 5.88
CA ASN A 32 18.49 8.87 5.08
C ASN A 32 18.38 7.34 5.10
N GLN A 33 18.04 6.75 6.25
CA GLN A 33 17.76 5.32 6.33
C GLN A 33 16.58 4.90 5.43
N LEU A 34 15.48 5.65 5.47
CA LEU A 34 14.33 5.41 4.60
C LEU A 34 14.67 5.62 3.12
N LEU A 35 15.45 6.64 2.78
CA LEU A 35 15.86 6.90 1.40
C LEU A 35 16.68 5.74 0.85
N ASN A 36 17.65 5.25 1.62
CA ASN A 36 18.46 4.08 1.25
C ASN A 36 17.57 2.83 1.10
N TYR A 37 16.62 2.63 2.01
CA TYR A 37 15.68 1.53 1.96
C TYR A 37 14.82 1.54 0.69
N VAL A 38 14.26 2.71 0.36
CA VAL A 38 13.42 2.91 -0.83
C VAL A 38 14.23 2.73 -2.11
N ASN A 39 15.43 3.32 -2.18
CA ASN A 39 16.30 3.20 -3.36
C ASN A 39 16.75 1.75 -3.60
N ALA A 40 17.04 0.99 -2.54
CA ALA A 40 17.44 -0.41 -2.65
C ALA A 40 16.32 -1.36 -3.12
N ARG A 41 15.06 -0.93 -3.05
CA ARG A 41 13.87 -1.74 -3.41
C ARG A 41 13.08 -1.14 -4.58
N GLN A 42 13.67 -0.20 -5.33
CA GLN A 42 13.02 0.27 -6.54
C GLN A 42 12.87 -0.87 -7.54
N ILE A 43 11.65 -1.05 -8.03
CA ILE A 43 11.31 -2.06 -9.03
C ILE A 43 10.94 -1.33 -10.30
N SER A 44 11.38 -1.82 -11.46
CA SER A 44 11.02 -1.25 -12.76
C SER A 44 9.54 -1.48 -13.06
N ALA A 45 8.90 -0.50 -13.70
CA ALA A 45 7.52 -0.65 -14.16
C ALA A 45 7.43 -1.78 -15.21
N PRO A 46 6.54 -2.76 -15.04
CA PRO A 46 6.35 -3.80 -16.03
C PRO A 46 5.73 -3.23 -17.32
N ALA A 47 6.27 -3.64 -18.47
CA ALA A 47 5.77 -3.20 -19.78
C ALA A 47 4.32 -3.67 -20.01
N ASN A 48 3.53 -2.88 -20.73
CA ASN A 48 2.17 -3.21 -21.15
C ASN A 48 1.19 -3.57 -20.02
N VAL A 49 1.44 -3.12 -18.78
CA VAL A 49 0.49 -3.29 -17.67
C VAL A 49 -0.41 -2.08 -17.52
N PHE A 50 0.15 -0.86 -17.63
CA PHE A 50 -0.58 0.40 -17.51
C PHE A 50 -0.83 1.02 -18.89
N CYS A 51 -2.05 0.88 -19.41
CA CYS A 51 -2.53 1.54 -20.62
C CYS A 51 -4.05 1.41 -20.73
N SER A 52 -4.70 2.16 -21.62
CA SER A 52 -6.16 2.18 -21.77
C SER A 52 -6.80 0.80 -21.99
N ASN A 53 -6.08 -0.12 -22.64
CA ASN A 53 -6.56 -1.45 -23.03
C ASN A 53 -5.76 -2.62 -22.37
N CYS A 54 -4.81 -2.30 -21.48
CA CYS A 54 -3.90 -3.26 -20.85
C CYS A 54 -4.57 -3.92 -19.64
N LEU A 55 -3.95 -3.89 -18.46
CA LEU A 55 -4.50 -4.45 -17.23
C LEU A 55 -5.01 -3.33 -16.32
N ILE A 56 -4.18 -2.31 -16.09
CA ILE A 56 -4.53 -1.10 -15.35
C ILE A 56 -4.85 0.00 -16.34
N ARG A 57 -6.08 0.52 -16.28
CA ARG A 57 -6.56 1.62 -17.13
C ARG A 57 -6.14 2.98 -16.60
N ALA A 58 -6.30 3.18 -15.30
CA ALA A 58 -6.06 4.46 -14.63
C ALA A 58 -5.84 4.27 -13.13
N TRP A 59 -5.18 5.25 -12.50
CA TRP A 59 -5.13 5.38 -11.05
C TRP A 59 -6.37 6.10 -10.56
N SER A 60 -7.16 5.46 -9.70
CA SER A 60 -8.37 6.05 -9.11
C SER A 60 -8.09 6.77 -7.79
N ARG A 61 -7.08 6.33 -7.04
CA ARG A 61 -6.64 6.97 -5.79
C ARG A 61 -5.14 6.80 -5.61
N ARG A 62 -4.46 7.85 -5.14
CA ARG A 62 -3.04 7.82 -4.76
C ARG A 62 -2.82 8.71 -3.55
N ASN A 63 -3.07 8.15 -2.38
CA ASN A 63 -2.87 8.83 -1.10
C ASN A 63 -1.49 8.50 -0.55
N LYS A 64 -0.84 9.51 0.04
CA LYS A 64 0.43 9.36 0.74
C LYS A 64 0.39 10.14 2.03
N SER A 65 1.01 9.58 3.06
CA SER A 65 1.24 10.29 4.31
C SER A 65 2.55 9.83 4.95
N ASN A 66 3.07 10.64 5.85
CA ASN A 66 4.15 10.26 6.72
C ASN A 66 3.81 10.57 8.17
N ARG A 67 4.50 9.88 9.07
CA ARG A 67 4.44 10.15 10.48
C ARG A 67 5.82 9.97 11.08
N MET A 68 6.27 10.99 11.81
CA MET A 68 7.52 10.99 12.57
C MET A 68 7.17 11.24 14.03
N ILE A 69 7.48 10.27 14.88
CA ILE A 69 7.19 10.32 16.31
C ILE A 69 8.41 9.93 17.14
N SER A 70 8.66 10.66 18.22
CA SER A 70 9.60 10.27 19.28
C SER A 70 8.85 9.99 20.57
N PHE A 71 9.23 8.94 21.28
CA PHE A 71 8.67 8.62 22.59
C PHE A 71 9.67 7.82 23.43
N HIS A 72 9.47 7.78 24.75
CA HIS A 72 10.31 6.99 25.66
C HIS A 72 10.04 5.49 25.49
N ILE A 73 11.07 4.63 25.58
CA ILE A 73 10.99 3.17 25.37
C ILE A 73 9.92 2.49 26.26
N ASN A 74 9.70 2.99 27.48
CA ASN A 74 8.65 2.50 28.38
C ASN A 74 7.24 2.63 27.79
N ASN A 75 7.03 3.56 26.85
CA ASN A 75 5.76 3.78 26.14
C ASN A 75 5.66 2.98 24.83
N LEU A 76 6.63 2.11 24.52
CA LEU A 76 6.66 1.39 23.24
C LEU A 76 5.38 0.59 23.02
N ASN A 77 4.92 -0.16 24.01
CA ASN A 77 3.75 -1.02 23.86
C ASN A 77 2.47 -0.25 23.57
N SER A 78 2.29 0.96 24.12
CA SER A 78 1.13 1.81 23.87
C SER A 78 1.26 2.56 22.53
N ALA A 79 2.47 3.06 22.22
CA ALA A 79 2.75 3.79 20.98
C ALA A 79 2.57 2.93 19.72
N ILE A 80 2.78 1.61 19.80
CA ILE A 80 2.69 0.72 18.65
C ILE A 80 1.29 0.10 18.42
N GLN A 81 0.38 0.16 19.38
CA GLN A 81 -0.97 -0.45 19.27
C GLN A 81 -1.72 -0.09 17.98
N PRO A 82 -1.67 1.15 17.47
CA PRO A 82 -2.43 1.52 16.28
C PRO A 82 -1.95 0.85 14.99
N TYR A 83 -0.76 0.23 14.98
CA TYR A 83 -0.17 -0.34 13.77
C TYR A 83 -0.50 -1.83 13.60
N PRO A 84 -0.43 -2.36 12.37
CA PRO A 84 -0.62 -3.80 12.13
C PRO A 84 0.36 -4.67 12.93
N LYS A 85 -0.05 -5.89 13.29
CA LYS A 85 0.73 -6.81 14.14
C LYS A 85 2.17 -7.03 13.64
N VAL A 86 2.36 -7.17 12.32
CA VAL A 86 3.69 -7.30 11.69
C VAL A 86 4.60 -6.11 12.03
N VAL A 87 4.06 -4.89 11.96
CA VAL A 87 4.79 -3.66 12.31
C VAL A 87 5.06 -3.61 13.82
N GLN A 88 4.06 -3.97 14.65
CA GLN A 88 4.23 -4.02 16.10
C GLN A 88 5.37 -4.96 16.50
N ASP A 89 5.43 -6.16 15.93
CA ASP A 89 6.43 -7.17 16.28
C ASP A 89 7.84 -6.71 15.88
N LYS A 90 7.98 -6.03 14.73
CA LYS A 90 9.24 -5.40 14.32
C LYS A 90 9.65 -4.24 15.23
N LEU A 91 8.71 -3.42 15.69
CA LEU A 91 8.98 -2.33 16.62
C LEU A 91 9.29 -2.83 18.04
N ARG A 92 8.67 -3.93 18.50
CA ARG A 92 9.02 -4.58 19.78
C ARG A 92 10.47 -5.03 19.84
N ALA A 93 11.08 -5.36 18.70
CA ALA A 93 12.50 -5.71 18.64
C ALA A 93 13.41 -4.58 19.15
N LEU A 94 12.96 -3.32 19.16
CA LEU A 94 13.71 -2.17 19.71
C LEU A 94 13.93 -2.27 21.22
N ALA A 95 13.20 -3.13 21.94
CA ALA A 95 13.53 -3.46 23.32
C ALA A 95 14.98 -3.98 23.43
N PHE A 96 15.43 -4.75 22.44
CA PHE A 96 16.73 -5.42 22.44
C PHE A 96 17.70 -4.86 21.39
N ALA A 97 17.20 -4.34 20.27
CA ALA A 97 18.00 -3.78 19.18
C ALA A 97 18.08 -2.24 19.24
N ALA A 98 19.14 -1.68 18.64
CA ALA A 98 19.31 -0.24 18.49
C ALA A 98 18.51 0.33 17.30
N THR A 99 18.25 -0.48 16.26
CA THR A 99 17.52 -0.06 15.07
C THR A 99 16.64 -1.19 14.55
N THR A 100 15.60 -0.84 13.80
CA THR A 100 14.76 -1.79 13.08
C THR A 100 14.16 -1.10 11.84
N SER A 101 13.90 -1.89 10.81
CA SER A 101 13.14 -1.47 9.64
C SER A 101 12.01 -2.46 9.41
N PHE A 102 10.91 -1.97 8.87
CA PHE A 102 9.76 -2.81 8.59
C PHE A 102 9.08 -2.39 7.29
N GLU A 103 8.43 -3.38 6.70
CA GLU A 103 7.53 -3.19 5.58
C GLU A 103 6.30 -4.06 5.79
N ASN A 104 5.15 -3.55 5.34
CA ASN A 104 3.92 -4.32 5.30
C ASN A 104 3.17 -3.92 4.03
N PHE A 105 2.93 -4.90 3.16
CA PHE A 105 2.25 -4.68 1.90
C PHE A 105 1.00 -5.56 1.87
N ASN A 106 -0.14 -4.94 1.64
CA ASN A 106 -1.37 -5.64 1.32
C ASN A 106 -1.79 -5.27 -0.10
N VAL A 107 -2.17 -6.27 -0.89
CA VAL A 107 -2.70 -6.07 -2.24
C VAL A 107 -3.99 -6.86 -2.38
N GLU A 108 -5.03 -6.18 -2.83
CA GLU A 108 -6.31 -6.78 -3.20
C GLU A 108 -6.56 -6.53 -4.68
N ILE A 109 -6.93 -7.58 -5.41
CA ILE A 109 -7.27 -7.49 -6.83
C ILE A 109 -8.65 -8.11 -7.02
N GLN A 110 -9.53 -7.33 -7.63
CA GLN A 110 -10.90 -7.70 -7.96
C GLN A 110 -11.12 -7.52 -9.46
N ASN A 111 -12.31 -7.85 -9.96
CA ASN A 111 -12.60 -7.83 -11.40
C ASN A 111 -12.41 -6.45 -12.06
N SER A 112 -12.71 -5.37 -11.36
CA SER A 112 -12.70 -4.00 -11.89
C SER A 112 -11.75 -3.04 -11.20
N TYR A 113 -11.12 -3.44 -10.10
CA TYR A 113 -10.22 -2.60 -9.33
C TYR A 113 -9.13 -3.39 -8.65
N ALA A 114 -8.01 -2.71 -8.36
CA ALA A 114 -6.98 -3.20 -7.47
C ALA A 114 -6.64 -2.13 -6.44
N VAL A 115 -6.38 -2.56 -5.21
CA VAL A 115 -5.95 -1.70 -4.10
C VAL A 115 -4.64 -2.21 -3.54
N LYS A 116 -3.72 -1.30 -3.25
CA LYS A 116 -2.50 -1.57 -2.50
C LYS A 116 -2.40 -0.62 -1.33
N THR A 117 -2.30 -1.18 -0.13
CA THR A 117 -1.93 -0.46 1.09
C THR A 117 -0.52 -0.88 1.47
N ALA A 118 0.37 0.09 1.63
CA ALA A 118 1.79 -0.15 1.84
C ALA A 118 2.32 0.71 2.97
N TYR A 119 3.01 0.07 3.91
CA TYR A 119 3.74 0.71 4.98
C TYR A 119 5.22 0.39 4.83
N ILE A 120 6.07 1.40 4.90
CA ILE A 120 7.48 1.21 5.20
C ILE A 120 7.87 2.11 6.34
N GLY A 121 8.81 1.66 7.16
CA GLY A 121 9.27 2.47 8.27
C GLY A 121 10.64 2.06 8.76
N ALA A 122 11.24 2.99 9.46
CA ALA A 122 12.49 2.81 10.16
C ALA A 122 12.32 3.38 11.56
N ALA A 123 12.92 2.68 12.52
CA ALA A 123 12.95 3.12 13.89
C ALA A 123 14.32 2.90 14.49
N ARG A 124 14.69 3.81 15.39
CA ARG A 124 15.94 3.75 16.14
C ARG A 124 15.68 4.01 17.60
N LYS A 125 16.48 3.39 18.44
CA LYS A 125 16.55 3.63 19.88
C LYS A 125 17.88 4.29 20.19
N VAL A 126 17.83 5.47 20.78
CA VAL A 126 19.01 6.17 21.30
C VAL A 126 18.77 6.42 22.78
N ASN A 127 19.61 5.84 23.63
CA ASN A 127 19.39 5.76 25.08
C ASN A 127 18.00 5.14 25.38
N ASN A 128 17.11 5.91 25.99
CA ASN A 128 15.74 5.50 26.30
C ASN A 128 14.68 6.13 25.40
N ILE A 129 15.07 6.79 24.30
CA ILE A 129 14.15 7.39 23.33
C ILE A 129 14.09 6.53 22.08
N VAL A 130 12.88 6.30 21.60
CA VAL A 130 12.58 5.62 20.35
C VAL A 130 12.06 6.65 19.36
N ASP A 131 12.73 6.75 18.23
CA ASP A 131 12.34 7.57 17.08
C ASP A 131 11.79 6.64 16.00
N VAL A 132 10.56 6.87 15.54
CA VAL A 132 9.90 6.06 14.51
C VAL A 132 9.43 6.96 13.36
N ALA A 133 9.91 6.69 12.15
CA ALA A 133 9.36 7.27 10.93
C ALA A 133 8.62 6.19 10.13
N ILE A 134 7.38 6.50 9.75
CA ILE A 134 6.51 5.62 9.00
C ILE A 134 6.01 6.38 7.79
N LEU A 135 6.09 5.72 6.64
CA LEU A 135 5.51 6.17 5.39
C LEU A 135 4.34 5.26 5.06
N ASP A 136 3.21 5.85 4.71
CA ASP A 136 2.00 5.15 4.32
C ASP A 136 1.61 5.60 2.91
N VAL A 137 1.34 4.62 2.05
CA VAL A 137 0.84 4.82 0.70
C VAL A 137 -0.36 3.90 0.48
N ASP A 138 -1.43 4.50 -0.05
CA ASP A 138 -2.67 3.82 -0.42
C ASP A 138 -3.01 4.16 -1.88
N ILE A 139 -2.90 3.15 -2.73
CA ILE A 139 -3.09 3.24 -4.18
C ILE A 139 -4.29 2.40 -4.57
N ALA A 140 -5.20 2.99 -5.33
CA ALA A 140 -6.25 2.28 -6.01
C ALA A 140 -6.16 2.50 -7.52
N ALA A 141 -6.47 1.45 -8.27
CA ALA A 141 -6.39 1.42 -9.72
C ALA A 141 -7.67 0.85 -10.31
N SER A 142 -8.13 1.43 -11.42
CA SER A 142 -9.21 0.86 -12.23
C SER A 142 -8.62 -0.13 -13.22
N LEU A 143 -9.21 -1.31 -13.30
CA LEU A 143 -8.74 -2.40 -14.15
C LEU A 143 -9.57 -2.56 -15.42
N VAL A 144 -8.98 -3.17 -16.43
CA VAL A 144 -9.64 -3.51 -17.69
C VAL A 144 -10.22 -4.92 -17.58
N GLN A 145 -11.55 -5.02 -17.57
CA GLN A 145 -12.24 -6.31 -17.58
C GLN A 145 -11.80 -7.17 -18.78
N LYS A 146 -11.38 -8.40 -18.49
CA LYS A 146 -11.01 -9.38 -19.51
C LYS A 146 -12.15 -10.33 -19.79
N TYR A 147 -12.26 -10.71 -21.06
CA TYR A 147 -13.29 -11.59 -21.58
C TYR A 147 -12.67 -12.81 -22.26
N ILE A 148 -13.42 -13.90 -22.27
CA ILE A 148 -13.20 -15.05 -23.14
C ILE A 148 -14.36 -15.13 -24.14
N THR A 149 -14.06 -15.38 -25.41
CA THR A 149 -15.08 -15.62 -26.42
C THR A 149 -15.44 -17.09 -26.40
N LEU A 150 -16.68 -17.37 -26.02
CA LEU A 150 -17.24 -18.71 -26.06
C LEU A 150 -18.10 -18.87 -27.31
N SER A 151 -18.27 -20.11 -27.74
CA SER A 151 -19.13 -20.44 -28.87
C SER A 151 -20.03 -21.62 -28.53
N ARG A 152 -21.27 -21.56 -29.02
CA ARG A 152 -22.19 -22.70 -28.97
C ARG A 152 -22.90 -22.85 -30.28
N ARG A 153 -23.07 -24.09 -30.69
CA ARG A 153 -23.87 -24.46 -31.85
C ARG A 153 -25.34 -24.52 -31.43
N GLU A 154 -26.12 -23.60 -31.93
CA GLU A 154 -27.58 -23.60 -31.76
C GLU A 154 -28.24 -24.15 -33.01
N CYS A 155 -29.09 -25.16 -32.84
CA CYS A 155 -29.84 -25.74 -33.94
C CYS A 155 -31.33 -25.50 -33.73
N LYS A 156 -31.95 -24.80 -34.67
CA LYS A 156 -33.41 -24.61 -34.70
C LYS A 156 -33.99 -25.50 -35.78
N LYS A 157 -34.97 -26.33 -35.41
CA LYS A 157 -35.74 -27.12 -36.37
C LYS A 157 -36.91 -26.27 -36.86
N THR A 158 -37.12 -26.21 -38.16
CA THR A 158 -38.24 -25.49 -38.77
C THR A 158 -38.89 -26.41 -39.80
N LEU A 159 -40.14 -26.82 -39.53
CA LEU A 159 -40.90 -27.83 -40.30
C LEU A 159 -40.11 -29.14 -40.48
N PHE A 160 -39.35 -29.29 -41.58
CA PHE A 160 -38.56 -30.49 -41.90
C PHE A 160 -37.04 -30.25 -41.99
N TRP A 161 -36.58 -29.02 -41.80
CA TRP A 161 -35.16 -28.66 -41.93
C TRP A 161 -34.56 -28.27 -40.58
N LYS A 162 -33.36 -28.77 -40.27
CA LYS A 162 -32.59 -28.38 -39.08
C LYS A 162 -31.52 -27.38 -39.51
N LYS A 163 -31.69 -26.10 -39.18
CA LYS A 163 -30.67 -25.08 -39.38
C LYS A 163 -29.85 -24.95 -38.11
N CYS A 164 -28.54 -25.11 -38.22
CA CYS A 164 -27.62 -24.88 -37.12
C CYS A 164 -26.77 -23.64 -37.42
N LYS A 165 -26.58 -22.78 -36.43
CA LYS A 165 -25.65 -21.66 -36.47
C LYS A 165 -24.73 -21.70 -35.25
N THR A 166 -23.50 -21.23 -35.40
CA THR A 166 -22.62 -20.99 -34.27
C THR A 166 -22.89 -19.57 -33.77
N VAL A 167 -23.20 -19.44 -32.49
CA VAL A 167 -23.36 -18.16 -31.81
C VAL A 167 -22.13 -17.96 -30.92
N TYR A 168 -21.56 -16.76 -30.99
CA TYR A 168 -20.44 -16.34 -30.17
C TYR A 168 -20.91 -15.32 -29.15
N TRP A 169 -20.39 -15.39 -27.92
CA TRP A 169 -20.58 -14.37 -26.91
C TRP A 169 -19.32 -14.23 -26.06
N ASN A 170 -19.20 -13.08 -25.39
CA ASN A 170 -18.07 -12.77 -24.52
C ASN A 170 -18.50 -12.92 -23.07
N GLU A 171 -17.73 -13.67 -22.29
CA GLU A 171 -17.95 -13.87 -20.86
C GLU A 171 -16.76 -13.36 -20.04
N PRO A 172 -16.96 -12.67 -18.90
CA PRO A 172 -15.88 -12.24 -18.02
C PRO A 172 -15.03 -13.43 -17.55
N ARG A 173 -13.71 -13.39 -17.78
CA ARG A 173 -12.81 -14.51 -17.44
C ARG A 173 -11.94 -14.31 -16.20
N GLY A 174 -12.07 -13.16 -15.53
CA GLY A 174 -11.12 -12.75 -14.49
C GLY A 174 -9.69 -12.54 -15.04
N TYR A 175 -8.71 -12.52 -14.14
CA TYR A 175 -7.29 -12.33 -14.49
C TYR A 175 -6.50 -13.61 -14.29
N TYR A 176 -5.57 -13.88 -15.21
CA TYR A 176 -4.61 -14.96 -15.07
C TYR A 176 -3.51 -14.59 -14.07
N ALA A 177 -2.80 -15.58 -13.54
CA ALA A 177 -1.77 -15.38 -12.51
C ALA A 177 -0.64 -14.43 -12.97
N ASN A 178 -0.22 -14.49 -14.24
CA ASN A 178 0.77 -13.58 -14.80
C ASN A 178 0.25 -12.15 -14.93
N GLU A 179 -1.04 -11.96 -15.27
CA GLU A 179 -1.69 -10.65 -15.30
C GLU A 179 -1.77 -10.06 -13.89
N ILE A 180 -2.17 -10.87 -12.91
CA ILE A 180 -2.16 -10.53 -11.48
C ILE A 180 -0.75 -10.10 -11.05
N ASN A 181 0.28 -10.89 -11.33
CA ASN A 181 1.66 -10.56 -10.97
C ASN A 181 2.13 -9.26 -11.64
N GLY A 182 1.75 -9.01 -12.89
CA GLY A 182 2.02 -7.75 -13.58
C GLY A 182 1.37 -6.56 -12.87
N MET A 183 0.10 -6.67 -12.48
CA MET A 183 -0.60 -5.63 -11.73
C MET A 183 -0.01 -5.39 -10.34
N VAL A 184 0.31 -6.45 -9.59
CA VAL A 184 0.99 -6.38 -8.28
C VAL A 184 2.32 -5.65 -8.42
N THR A 185 3.11 -5.99 -9.44
CA THR A 185 4.42 -5.37 -9.70
C THR A 185 4.27 -3.89 -10.05
N MET A 186 3.29 -3.53 -10.89
CA MET A 186 3.01 -2.13 -11.23
C MET A 186 2.53 -1.32 -10.00
N LEU A 187 1.67 -1.89 -9.16
CA LEU A 187 1.25 -1.27 -7.89
C LEU A 187 2.44 -1.09 -6.95
N GLN A 188 3.35 -2.07 -6.88
CA GLN A 188 4.58 -1.98 -6.08
C GLN A 188 5.52 -0.90 -6.60
N HIS A 189 5.70 -0.80 -7.92
CA HIS A 189 6.46 0.26 -8.56
C HIS A 189 5.93 1.64 -8.18
N GLU A 190 4.62 1.87 -8.34
CA GLU A 190 3.99 3.15 -8.02
C GLU A 190 4.09 3.46 -6.50
N ALA A 191 3.95 2.44 -5.64
CA ALA A 191 4.14 2.61 -4.19
C ALA A 191 5.56 3.09 -3.84
N PHE A 192 6.60 2.46 -4.40
CA PHE A 192 7.99 2.88 -4.17
C PHE A 192 8.32 4.26 -4.76
N LYS A 193 7.71 4.61 -5.88
CA LYS A 193 7.80 5.97 -6.42
C LYS A 193 7.20 6.98 -5.45
N MET A 194 6.01 6.72 -4.92
CA MET A 194 5.36 7.60 -3.93
C MET A 194 6.15 7.66 -2.62
N PHE A 195 6.70 6.55 -2.13
CA PHE A 195 7.58 6.56 -0.95
C PHE A 195 8.79 7.45 -1.16
N LYS A 196 9.43 7.38 -2.33
CA LYS A 196 10.55 8.26 -2.67
C LYS A 196 10.15 9.73 -2.63
N GLU A 197 9.00 10.09 -3.20
CA GLU A 197 8.48 11.46 -3.13
C GLU A 197 8.26 11.93 -1.69
N ILE A 198 7.70 11.07 -0.83
CA ILE A 198 7.50 11.40 0.58
C ILE A 198 8.85 11.67 1.26
N VAL A 199 9.82 10.76 1.12
CA VAL A 199 11.15 10.91 1.75
C VAL A 199 11.87 12.16 1.23
N MET A 200 11.71 12.49 -0.04
CA MET A 200 12.31 13.70 -0.62
C MET A 200 11.65 14.98 -0.11
N SER A 201 10.36 14.93 0.24
CA SER A 201 9.61 16.06 0.82
C SER A 201 9.79 16.25 2.33
N MET A 202 10.38 15.29 3.04
CA MET A 202 10.69 15.42 4.46
C MET A 202 11.77 16.48 4.66
N SER A 203 11.43 17.65 5.19
CA SER A 203 12.40 18.69 5.56
C SER A 203 13.38 18.13 6.60
N GLY A 204 14.68 18.27 6.33
CA GLY A 204 15.74 18.01 7.31
C GLY A 204 16.04 19.23 8.15
#